data_AF-A0A8W8N307-F1
#
_entry.id   AF-A0A8W8N307-F1
#
_cell.length_a   1.000
_cell.length_b   1.000
_cell.length_c   1.000
_cell.angle_alpha   90.00
_cell.angle_beta   90.00
_cell.angle_gamma   90.00
#
_symmetry.space_group_name_H-M   'P 1'
#
loop_
_entity.id
_entity.type
_entity.pdbx_description
1 polymer ?
#
loop_
_entity_poly.entity_id
_entity_poly.type
_entity_poly.pdbx_seq_one_letter_code
_entity_poly.pdbx_strand_id
1 'polypeptide(L)'
;PGLFPTETWTCNDIRVDGMRIAYGYYPGLGADSKCTETGGFDELRELCEQLLKKSVAFTGKLWGAQVSNATCDFTKDTRVTLNMVIGGFEWQEMGPGHGMIETLQCTAFPKEEEHGGTVL
;
A
#
# COMPACT_ATOMS: atom_id res chain seq x y z
N PRO A 1 11.75 -8.12 -19.24
CA PRO A 1 11.66 -7.64 -17.84
C PRO A 1 12.29 -6.25 -17.72
N GLY A 2 11.54 -5.26 -17.24
CA GLY A 2 12.07 -3.92 -16.96
C GLY A 2 12.79 -3.87 -15.62
N LEU A 3 13.79 -3.00 -15.49
CA LEU A 3 14.41 -2.65 -14.21
C LEU A 3 13.75 -1.38 -13.70
N PHE A 4 13.32 -1.36 -12.44
CA PHE A 4 12.93 -0.11 -11.80
C PHE A 4 14.20 0.73 -11.57
N PRO A 5 14.20 2.01 -11.96
CA PRO A 5 15.38 2.87 -11.81
C PRO A 5 15.68 3.23 -10.34
N THR A 6 14.83 2.81 -9.40
CA THR A 6 14.89 3.17 -7.99
C THR A 6 14.59 1.97 -7.09
N GLU A 7 14.97 2.09 -5.81
CA GLU A 7 14.69 1.07 -4.81
C GLU A 7 13.19 0.76 -4.76
N THR A 8 12.86 -0.53 -4.87
CA THR A 8 11.49 -1.04 -4.91
C THR A 8 11.36 -2.18 -3.91
N TRP A 9 10.29 -2.16 -3.13
CA TRP A 9 9.94 -3.22 -2.18
C TRP A 9 8.64 -3.88 -2.62
N THR A 10 8.61 -5.20 -2.58
CA THR A 10 7.40 -6.00 -2.81
C THR A 10 7.06 -6.75 -1.53
N CYS A 11 5.87 -6.49 -0.99
CA CYS A 11 5.31 -7.17 0.16
C CYS A 11 4.26 -8.16 -0.32
N ASN A 12 4.58 -9.46 -0.27
CA ASN A 12 3.64 -10.55 -0.55
C ASN A 12 3.01 -11.06 0.74
N ASP A 13 1.73 -11.47 0.69
CA ASP A 13 0.92 -11.84 1.88
C ASP A 13 1.03 -10.77 2.98
N ILE A 14 0.79 -9.53 2.56
CA ILE A 14 0.92 -8.35 3.41
C ILE A 14 -0.07 -8.40 4.59
N ARG A 15 0.46 -8.22 5.80
CA ARG A 15 -0.32 -8.23 7.05
C ARG A 15 0.18 -7.17 8.03
N VAL A 16 -0.74 -6.66 8.84
CA VAL A 16 -0.44 -5.80 10.00
C VAL A 16 -0.98 -6.50 11.23
N ASP A 17 -0.09 -6.81 12.17
CA ASP A 17 -0.42 -7.53 13.41
C ASP A 17 -1.20 -8.84 13.15
N GLY A 18 -0.83 -9.55 12.07
CA GLY A 18 -1.46 -10.80 11.61
C GLY A 18 -2.71 -10.63 10.76
N MET A 19 -3.29 -9.43 10.70
CA MET A 19 -4.51 -9.11 9.96
C MET A 19 -4.22 -8.74 8.51
N ARG A 20 -5.12 -9.11 7.61
CA ARG A 20 -5.02 -8.85 6.17
C ARG A 20 -5.32 -7.38 5.85
N ILE A 21 -4.69 -6.78 4.84
CA ILE A 21 -5.03 -5.42 4.43
C ILE A 21 -6.30 -5.44 3.58
N ALA A 22 -7.34 -4.71 4.00
CA ALA A 22 -8.56 -4.55 3.24
C ALA A 22 -8.31 -3.74 1.95
N TYR A 23 -9.11 -3.99 0.90
CA TYR A 23 -8.98 -3.30 -0.38
C TYR A 23 -10.34 -3.02 -1.01
N GLY A 24 -10.56 -1.78 -1.42
CA GLY A 24 -11.73 -1.35 -2.19
C GLY A 24 -11.37 -1.23 -3.66
N TYR A 25 -12.01 -2.03 -4.53
CA TYR A 25 -11.77 -1.96 -5.97
C TYR A 25 -12.97 -1.33 -6.68
N TYR A 26 -12.80 -0.14 -7.27
CA TYR A 26 -13.87 0.57 -7.98
C TYR A 26 -13.73 0.42 -9.51
N PRO A 27 -14.44 -0.52 -10.17
CA PRO A 27 -14.35 -0.70 -11.62
C PRO A 27 -15.14 0.34 -12.45
N GLY A 28 -15.81 1.31 -11.82
CA GLY A 28 -16.19 2.58 -12.45
C GLY A 28 -17.51 2.69 -13.22
N LEU A 29 -18.11 1.66 -13.82
CA LEU A 29 -19.22 1.84 -14.78
C LEU A 29 -20.25 0.69 -14.81
N GLY A 30 -21.07 0.56 -13.76
CA GLY A 30 -22.32 -0.19 -13.82
C GLY A 30 -22.24 -1.73 -13.82
N ALA A 31 -21.25 -2.33 -13.14
CA ALA A 31 -21.17 -3.77 -12.96
C ALA A 31 -21.20 -4.15 -11.45
N ASP A 32 -22.10 -5.08 -11.11
CA ASP A 32 -22.19 -5.78 -9.81
C ASP A 32 -20.96 -6.71 -9.63
N SER A 33 -20.37 -7.02 -8.45
CA SER A 33 -20.73 -6.73 -7.04
C SER A 33 -19.57 -6.96 -6.03
N LYS A 34 -18.29 -6.96 -6.42
CA LYS A 34 -17.16 -7.15 -5.47
C LYS A 34 -15.93 -6.36 -5.95
N CYS A 35 -15.33 -5.39 -5.24
CA CYS A 35 -15.37 -4.97 -3.83
C CYS A 35 -15.59 -3.46 -3.66
N THR A 36 -16.38 -3.03 -2.67
CA THR A 36 -16.15 -1.77 -1.94
C THR A 36 -16.64 -1.92 -0.50
N GLU A 37 -15.78 -2.40 0.39
CA GLU A 37 -16.01 -2.38 1.85
C GLU A 37 -15.22 -1.27 2.57
N THR A 38 -14.22 -0.68 1.91
CA THR A 38 -13.36 0.38 2.48
C THR A 38 -13.76 1.79 2.04
N GLY A 39 -14.76 1.95 1.17
CA GLY A 39 -15.18 3.26 0.63
C GLY A 39 -14.35 3.77 -0.56
N GLY A 40 -13.39 2.98 -1.07
CA GLY A 40 -12.76 3.21 -2.38
C GLY A 40 -11.60 4.22 -2.42
N PHE A 41 -11.09 4.63 -1.26
CA PHE A 41 -9.93 5.52 -1.16
C PHE A 41 -8.88 4.90 -0.23
N ASP A 42 -8.16 3.88 -0.73
CA ASP A 42 -7.02 3.33 -0.03
C ASP A 42 -5.78 4.22 -0.33
N GLU A 43 -5.27 4.92 0.68
CA GLU A 43 -4.06 5.74 0.57
C GLU A 43 -2.80 4.85 0.56
N LEU A 44 -2.61 4.13 -0.55
CA LEU A 44 -1.58 3.10 -0.71
C LEU A 44 -0.14 3.62 -0.49
N ARG A 45 0.11 4.90 -0.76
CA ARG A 45 1.42 5.52 -0.51
C ARG A 45 1.73 5.54 0.98
N GLU A 46 0.76 5.93 1.79
CA GLU A 46 0.90 6.05 3.24
C GLU A 46 0.97 4.66 3.88
N LEU A 47 0.22 3.70 3.34
CA LEU A 47 0.36 2.29 3.67
C LEU A 47 1.80 1.79 3.46
N CYS A 48 2.37 2.04 2.28
CA CYS A 48 3.77 1.72 1.99
C CYS A 48 4.73 2.40 2.96
N GLU A 49 4.53 3.68 3.27
CA GLU A 49 5.42 4.44 4.15
C GLU A 49 5.44 3.88 5.57
N GLN A 50 4.27 3.59 6.13
CA GLN A 50 4.17 3.02 7.47
C GLN A 50 4.80 1.63 7.57
N LEU A 51 4.58 0.77 6.56
CA LEU A 51 5.15 -0.56 6.53
C LEU A 51 6.67 -0.56 6.38
N LEU A 52 7.19 0.29 5.50
CA LEU A 52 8.64 0.39 5.27
C LEU A 52 9.37 1.01 6.46
N LYS A 53 8.78 2.01 7.11
CA LYS A 53 9.33 2.56 8.37
C LYS A 53 9.41 1.50 9.46
N LYS A 54 8.39 0.65 9.59
CA LYS A 54 8.37 -0.45 10.57
C LYS A 54 9.32 -1.60 10.20
N SER A 55 9.47 -1.93 8.93
CA SER A 55 10.14 -3.16 8.49
C SER A 55 11.63 -2.98 8.15
N VAL A 56 12.00 -1.84 7.54
CA VAL A 56 13.34 -1.62 6.99
C VAL A 56 13.93 -0.25 7.34
N ALA A 57 13.35 0.46 8.32
CA ALA A 57 13.80 1.79 8.76
C ALA A 57 13.94 2.79 7.60
N PHE A 58 13.00 2.77 6.65
CA PHE A 58 13.01 3.66 5.49
C PHE A 58 12.94 5.15 5.88
N THR A 59 13.90 5.95 5.40
CA THR A 59 14.01 7.40 5.65
C THR A 59 13.81 8.25 4.39
N GLY A 60 13.53 7.63 3.23
CA GLY A 60 13.38 8.31 1.94
C GLY A 60 11.96 8.83 1.69
N LYS A 61 11.71 9.26 0.45
CA LYS A 61 10.38 9.62 -0.06
C LYS A 61 9.86 8.54 -1.01
N LEU A 62 8.57 8.24 -0.97
CA LEU A 62 7.93 7.31 -1.91
C LEU A 62 7.52 8.02 -3.20
N TRP A 63 7.94 7.45 -4.32
CA TRP A 63 7.51 7.87 -5.66
C TRP A 63 6.13 7.31 -6.02
N GLY A 64 5.85 6.07 -5.61
CA GLY A 64 4.57 5.43 -5.90
C GLY A 64 4.32 4.20 -5.03
N ALA A 65 3.05 3.83 -4.98
CA ALA A 65 2.58 2.57 -4.40
C ALA A 65 1.55 1.97 -5.34
N GLN A 66 1.64 0.66 -5.55
CA GLN A 66 0.76 -0.08 -6.44
C GLN A 66 0.35 -1.39 -5.81
N VAL A 67 -0.94 -1.68 -5.84
CA VAL A 67 -1.45 -3.03 -5.62
C VAL A 67 -1.23 -3.83 -6.90
N SER A 68 -0.31 -4.79 -6.83
CA SER A 68 0.03 -5.65 -7.98
C SER A 68 -0.78 -6.95 -7.97
N ASN A 69 -1.32 -7.33 -6.81
CA ASN A 69 -2.25 -8.44 -6.67
C ASN A 69 -3.27 -8.15 -5.56
N ALA A 70 -4.55 -8.30 -5.88
CA ALA A 70 -5.67 -8.18 -4.95
C ALA A 70 -6.71 -9.24 -5.26
N THR A 71 -7.50 -9.59 -4.25
CA THR A 71 -8.67 -10.45 -4.41
C THR A 71 -9.92 -9.73 -3.94
N CYS A 72 -11.04 -10.01 -4.62
CA CYS A 72 -12.37 -9.60 -4.22
C CYS A 72 -13.13 -10.70 -3.44
N ASP A 73 -12.46 -11.82 -3.15
CA ASP A 73 -13.04 -12.95 -2.45
C ASP A 73 -13.35 -12.62 -0.98
N PHE A 74 -14.27 -13.39 -0.42
CA PHE A 74 -14.58 -13.33 1.00
C PHE A 74 -13.46 -14.00 1.80
N THR A 75 -12.94 -13.32 2.81
CA THR A 75 -12.08 -13.92 3.82
C THR A 75 -12.80 -14.08 5.16
N LYS A 76 -12.42 -15.13 5.90
CA LYS A 76 -12.79 -15.30 7.31
C LYS A 76 -11.79 -14.63 8.26
N ASP A 77 -10.67 -14.16 7.74
CA ASP A 77 -9.65 -13.46 8.52
C ASP A 77 -10.16 -12.08 8.93
N THR A 78 -9.71 -11.58 10.08
CA THR A 78 -9.80 -10.15 10.39
C THR A 78 -8.90 -9.37 9.44
N ARG A 79 -9.34 -8.15 9.13
CA ARG A 79 -8.69 -7.25 8.20
C ARG A 79 -8.41 -5.92 8.87
N VAL A 80 -7.60 -5.10 8.22
CA VAL A 80 -7.34 -3.72 8.61
C VAL A 80 -7.32 -2.81 7.39
N THR A 81 -7.79 -1.58 7.58
CA THR A 81 -7.64 -0.50 6.61
C THR A 81 -6.86 0.64 7.26
N LEU A 82 -6.16 1.42 6.45
CA LEU A 82 -5.50 2.64 6.89
C LEU A 82 -6.33 3.85 6.47
N ASN A 83 -6.97 4.51 7.42
CA ASN A 83 -7.90 5.59 7.15
C ASN A 83 -7.27 6.94 7.45
N MET A 84 -7.57 7.92 6.60
CA MET A 84 -7.21 9.32 6.85
C MET A 84 -8.12 9.90 7.94
N VAL A 85 -7.50 10.51 8.95
CA VAL A 85 -8.18 11.20 10.05
C VAL A 85 -7.64 12.62 10.19
N ILE A 86 -8.30 13.46 10.99
CA ILE A 86 -7.77 14.78 11.34
C ILE A 86 -6.46 14.59 12.10
N GLY A 87 -5.33 14.91 11.46
CA GLY A 87 -3.99 14.79 12.06
C GLY A 87 -3.13 13.64 11.52
N GLY A 88 -3.62 12.83 10.57
CA GLY A 88 -2.79 11.82 9.90
C GLY A 88 -3.57 10.58 9.47
N PHE A 89 -3.05 9.41 9.83
CA PHE A 89 -3.57 8.12 9.42
C PHE A 89 -3.69 7.18 10.60
N GLU A 90 -4.81 6.48 10.70
CA GLU A 90 -5.08 5.50 11.75
C GLU A 90 -5.46 4.15 11.16
N TRP A 91 -4.96 3.09 11.81
CA TRP A 91 -5.36 1.73 11.48
C TRP A 91 -6.72 1.45 12.07
N GLN A 92 -7.64 0.97 11.24
CA GLN A 92 -8.96 0.54 11.66
C GLN A 92 -9.11 -0.95 11.41
N GLU A 93 -9.43 -1.70 12.47
CA GLU A 93 -9.80 -3.10 12.36
C GLU A 93 -11.13 -3.28 11.65
N MET A 94 -11.18 -4.30 10.82
CA MET A 94 -12.35 -4.73 10.06
C MET A 94 -12.56 -6.22 10.30
N GLY A 95 -13.83 -6.62 10.40
CA GLY A 95 -14.18 -8.02 10.47
C GLY A 95 -13.92 -8.77 9.14
N PRO A 96 -14.25 -10.07 9.13
CA PRO A 96 -14.36 -10.86 7.91
C PRO A 96 -15.16 -10.13 6.82
N GLY A 97 -14.75 -10.26 5.57
CA GLY A 97 -15.41 -9.60 4.45
C GLY A 97 -14.66 -9.71 3.14
N HIS A 98 -15.07 -8.92 2.17
CA HIS A 98 -14.57 -8.94 0.80
C HIS A 98 -13.47 -7.91 0.57
N GLY A 99 -12.46 -8.28 -0.22
CA GLY A 99 -11.47 -7.32 -0.69
C GLY A 99 -10.25 -7.29 0.18
N MET A 100 -9.14 -7.79 -0.37
CA MET A 100 -7.84 -7.78 0.29
C MET A 100 -6.71 -7.54 -0.70
N ILE A 101 -5.68 -6.85 -0.21
CA ILE A 101 -4.39 -6.75 -0.89
C ILE A 101 -3.60 -8.02 -0.59
N GLU A 102 -3.19 -8.73 -1.64
CA GLU A 102 -2.26 -9.86 -1.52
C GLU A 102 -0.82 -9.40 -1.69
N THR A 103 -0.59 -8.52 -2.69
CA THR A 103 0.74 -7.98 -2.98
C THR A 103 0.70 -6.47 -3.17
N LEU A 104 1.50 -5.79 -2.35
CA LEU A 104 1.77 -4.35 -2.45
C LEU A 104 3.20 -4.11 -2.94
N GLN A 105 3.35 -3.19 -3.89
CA GLN A 105 4.64 -2.72 -4.36
C GLN A 105 4.82 -1.25 -4.00
N CYS A 106 5.97 -0.93 -3.43
CA CYS A 106 6.35 0.41 -3.00
C CYS A 106 7.62 0.81 -3.74
N THR A 107 7.64 2.01 -4.32
CA THR A 107 8.79 2.51 -5.07
C THR A 107 9.26 3.83 -4.48
N ALA A 108 10.54 3.94 -4.14
CA ALA A 108 11.13 5.19 -3.67
C ALA A 108 11.40 6.16 -4.83
N PHE A 109 11.49 7.45 -4.50
CA PHE A 109 12.14 8.41 -5.38
C PHE A 109 13.61 8.01 -5.60
N PRO A 110 14.20 8.36 -6.75
CA PRO A 110 15.64 8.27 -6.91
C PRO A 110 16.32 9.03 -5.78
N LYS A 111 17.38 8.48 -5.21
CA LYS A 111 18.24 9.26 -4.30
C LYS A 111 18.75 10.44 -5.13
N GLU A 112 18.57 11.66 -4.64
CA GLU A 112 19.23 12.82 -5.24
C GLU A 112 20.73 12.51 -5.21
N GLU A 113 21.38 12.47 -6.38
CA GLU A 113 22.83 12.41 -6.42
C GLU A 113 23.33 13.69 -5.73
N GLU A 114 24.03 13.54 -4.61
CA GLU A 114 24.85 14.63 -4.06
C GLU A 114 25.79 15.06 -5.19
N HIS A 115 25.47 16.17 -5.86
CA HIS A 115 26.39 16.84 -6.77
C HIS A 115 27.49 17.51 -5.94
N GLY A 116 28.28 16.68 -5.25
CA GLY A 116 29.52 17.04 -4.59
C GLY A 116 30.64 17.04 -5.61
N GLY A 117 30.94 18.20 -6.17
CA GLY A 117 32.06 18.34 -7.08
C GLY A 117 32.22 19.74 -7.64
N THR A 118 32.75 20.64 -6.81
CA THR A 118 33.41 21.88 -7.28
C THR A 118 34.43 21.51 -8.36
N VAL A 119 34.16 21.93 -9.60
CA VAL A 119 35.21 21.96 -10.63
C VAL A 119 36.00 23.25 -10.38
N LEU A 120 37.23 23.06 -9.91
CA LEU A 120 38.28 24.09 -9.90
C LEU A 120 38.64 24.52 -11.32
#